data_AF-A0A937SWF9-F1
#
_entry.id   AF-A0A937SWF9-F1
#
_cell.length_a   1.000
_cell.length_b   1.000
_cell.length_c   1.000
_cell.angle_alpha   90.00
_cell.angle_beta   90.00
_cell.angle_gamma   90.00
#
_symmetry.space_group_name_H-M   'P 1'
#
loop_
_entity.id
_entity.type
_entity.pdbx_description
1 polymer ?
#
loop_
_entity_poly.entity_id
_entity_poly.type
_entity_poly.pdbx_seq_one_letter_code
_entity_poly.pdbx_strand_id
1 'polypeptide(L)'
;MNKAVTAKILHRSFWLGILLLACWVNVFRVWDIELYASHAPWFGLSYHEFVLFQYGGMILFALGILVFFLIPLLAIQWLEHSEKHGA
;
A
#
# COMPACT_ATOMS: atom_id res chain seq x y z
N MET A 1 -23.96 -7.06 0.07
CA MET A 1 -22.79 -7.65 -0.62
C MET A 1 -22.36 -8.89 0.16
N ASN A 2 -22.02 -9.99 -0.50
CA ASN A 2 -21.67 -11.26 0.14
C ASN A 2 -20.30 -11.15 0.87
N LYS A 3 -20.21 -11.51 2.17
CA LYS A 3 -18.98 -11.46 2.99
C LYS A 3 -17.80 -12.15 2.28
N ALA A 4 -18.04 -13.32 1.67
CA ALA A 4 -17.03 -14.10 0.96
C ALA A 4 -16.49 -13.39 -0.30
N VAL A 5 -17.36 -12.68 -1.02
CA VAL A 5 -16.95 -11.89 -2.20
C VAL A 5 -16.11 -10.70 -1.74
N THR A 6 -16.55 -9.99 -0.70
CA THR A 6 -15.81 -8.87 -0.12
C THR A 6 -14.42 -9.29 0.37
N ALA A 7 -14.32 -10.40 1.11
CA ALA A 7 -13.03 -10.92 1.58
C ALA A 7 -12.08 -11.26 0.42
N LYS A 8 -12.60 -11.86 -0.66
CA LYS A 8 -11.80 -12.18 -1.85
C LYS A 8 -11.28 -10.92 -2.56
N ILE A 9 -12.10 -9.87 -2.64
CA ILE A 9 -11.69 -8.57 -3.20
C ILE A 9 -10.62 -7.94 -2.31
N LEU A 10 -10.86 -7.84 -1.00
CA LEU A 10 -9.90 -7.27 -0.04
C LEU A 10 -8.55 -7.98 -0.08
N HIS A 11 -8.55 -9.31 -0.11
CA HIS A 11 -7.32 -10.10 -0.19
C HIS A 11 -6.55 -9.83 -1.50
N ARG A 12 -7.23 -9.79 -2.65
CA ARG A 12 -6.58 -9.48 -3.93
C ARG A 12 -6.04 -8.05 -3.96
N SER A 13 -6.83 -7.08 -3.50
CA SER A 13 -6.42 -5.68 -3.43
C SER A 13 -5.25 -5.46 -2.47
N PHE A 14 -5.21 -6.18 -1.35
CA PHE A 14 -4.08 -6.17 -0.42
C PHE A 14 -2.79 -6.62 -1.14
N TRP A 15 -2.80 -7.78 -1.79
CA TRP A 15 -1.61 -8.29 -2.49
C TRP A 15 -1.19 -7.43 -3.67
N LEU A 16 -2.14 -6.90 -4.44
CA LEU A 16 -1.85 -5.95 -5.52
C LEU A 16 -1.23 -4.66 -4.97
N GLY A 17 -1.73 -4.16 -3.84
CA GLY A 17 -1.15 -3.01 -3.14
C GLY A 17 0.29 -3.28 -2.69
N ILE A 18 0.55 -4.43 -2.08
CA ILE A 18 1.90 -4.83 -1.67
C ILE A 18 2.84 -4.94 -2.88
N LEU A 19 2.38 -5.55 -3.97
CA LEU A 19 3.18 -5.68 -5.19
C LEU A 19 3.48 -4.33 -5.84
N LEU A 20 2.51 -3.41 -5.84
CA LEU A 20 2.71 -2.05 -6.32
C LEU A 20 3.70 -1.27 -5.43
N LEU A 21 3.59 -1.39 -4.10
CA LEU A 21 4.54 -0.78 -3.18
C LEU A 21 5.96 -1.33 -3.38
N ALA A 22 6.10 -2.65 -3.53
CA ALA A 22 7.37 -3.28 -3.82
C ALA A 22 7.94 -2.80 -5.16
N CYS A 23 7.10 -2.68 -6.20
CA CYS A 23 7.50 -2.11 -7.48
C CYS A 23 8.01 -0.68 -7.31
N TRP A 24 7.27 0.17 -6.59
CA TRP A 24 7.67 1.55 -6.32
C TRP A 24 9.04 1.61 -5.62
N VAL A 25 9.24 0.84 -4.55
CA VAL A 25 10.54 0.77 -3.84
C VAL A 25 11.68 0.38 -4.78
N ASN A 26 11.47 -0.62 -5.64
CA ASN A 26 12.50 -1.09 -6.56
C ASN A 26 12.81 -0.06 -7.66
N VAL A 27 11.77 0.53 -8.26
CA VAL A 27 11.92 1.60 -9.26
C VAL A 27 12.68 2.77 -8.64
N PHE A 28 12.28 3.21 -7.45
CA PHE A 28 12.94 4.33 -6.78
C PHE A 28 14.39 4.03 -6.43
N ARG A 29 14.74 2.81 -5.99
CA ARG A 29 16.13 2.44 -5.69
C ARG A 29 17.04 2.36 -6.91
N VAL A 30 16.49 2.04 -8.08
CA VAL A 30 17.28 1.83 -9.30
C VAL A 30 17.35 3.10 -10.15
N TRP A 31 16.34 3.99 -10.04
CA TRP A 31 16.15 5.16 -10.89
C TRP A 31 16.03 6.46 -10.08
N ASP A 32 16.63 6.53 -8.88
CA ASP A 32 16.51 7.70 -7.99
C ASP A 32 17.03 8.99 -8.66
N ILE A 33 18.17 8.90 -9.34
CA ILE A 33 18.81 10.03 -10.02
C ILE A 33 17.97 10.48 -11.23
N GLU A 34 17.49 9.56 -12.06
CA GLU A 34 16.68 9.86 -13.24
C GLU A 34 15.31 10.44 -12.85
N LEU A 35 14.69 9.90 -11.79
CA LEU A 35 13.44 10.41 -11.25
C LEU A 35 13.62 11.80 -10.64
N TYR A 36 14.73 12.03 -9.93
CA TYR A 36 15.08 13.35 -9.41
C TYR A 36 15.26 14.35 -10.55
N ALA A 37 16.09 14.03 -11.54
CA ALA A 37 16.39 14.93 -12.66
C ALA A 37 15.16 15.30 -13.49
N SER A 38 14.18 14.40 -13.58
CA SER A 38 12.94 14.64 -14.34
C SER A 38 11.88 15.41 -13.54
N HIS A 39 11.73 15.13 -12.25
CA HIS A 39 10.60 15.65 -11.46
C HIS A 39 10.98 16.78 -10.50
N ALA A 40 12.16 16.73 -9.89
CA ALA A 40 12.56 17.73 -8.89
C ALA A 40 12.62 19.16 -9.43
N PRO A 41 13.04 19.42 -10.69
CA PRO A 41 13.02 20.78 -11.25
C PRO A 41 11.63 21.40 -11.33
N TRP A 42 10.57 20.59 -11.49
CA TRP A 42 9.19 21.10 -11.56
C TRP A 42 8.70 21.65 -10.22
N PHE A 43 9.28 21.18 -9.12
CA PHE A 43 8.88 21.52 -7.76
C PHE A 43 9.97 22.30 -7.00
N GLY A 44 11.11 22.58 -7.63
CA GLY A 44 12.25 23.27 -7.01
C GLY A 44 12.84 22.51 -5.82
N LEU A 45 12.68 21.18 -5.79
CA LEU A 45 13.09 20.35 -4.65
C LEU A 45 14.58 20.07 -4.69
N SER A 46 15.22 20.11 -3.53
CA SER A 46 16.55 19.50 -3.34
C SER A 46 16.45 17.98 -3.42
N TYR A 47 17.59 17.31 -3.67
CA TYR A 47 17.65 15.84 -3.68
C TYR A 47 17.14 15.22 -2.38
N HIS A 48 17.50 15.82 -1.25
CA HIS A 48 17.06 15.34 0.05
C HIS A 48 15.54 15.41 0.22
N GLU A 49 14.92 16.53 -0.16
CA GLU A 49 13.47 16.71 -0.05
C GLU A 49 12.73 15.77 -1.01
N PHE A 50 13.26 15.55 -2.21
CA PHE A 50 12.71 14.59 -3.16
C PHE A 50 12.71 13.16 -2.60
N VAL A 51 13.84 12.74 -2.01
CA VAL A 51 13.97 11.44 -1.34
C VAL A 51 12.97 11.33 -0.18
N LEU A 52 12.89 12.36 0.67
CA LEU A 52 11.97 12.39 1.80
C LEU A 52 10.51 12.27 1.36
N PHE A 53 10.13 12.95 0.28
CA PHE A 53 8.80 12.91 -0.29
C PHE A 53 8.45 11.52 -0.81
N GLN A 54 9.36 10.86 -1.53
CA GLN A 54 9.16 9.51 -2.05
C GLN A 54 9.03 8.48 -0.92
N TYR A 55 9.91 8.52 0.07
CA TYR A 55 9.79 7.64 1.24
C TYR A 55 8.54 7.93 2.08
N GLY A 56 8.18 9.20 2.25
CA GLY A 56 6.93 9.60 2.90
C GLY A 56 5.70 9.05 2.17
N GLY A 57 5.69 9.16 0.84
CA GLY A 57 4.64 8.57 -0.01
C GLY A 57 4.56 7.05 0.13
N MET A 58 5.69 6.35 0.13
CA MET A 58 5.75 4.90 0.33
C MET A 58 5.22 4.46 1.70
N ILE A 59 5.57 5.19 2.76
CA ILE A 59 5.05 4.93 4.12
C ILE A 59 3.54 5.15 4.17
N LEU A 60 3.07 6.28 3.63
CA LEU A 60 1.63 6.59 3.61
C LEU A 60 0.85 5.55 2.81
N PHE A 61 1.39 5.11 1.68
CA PHE A 61 0.78 4.06 0.86
C PHE A 61 0.75 2.71 1.59
N ALA A 62 1.83 2.33 2.28
CA ALA A 62 1.86 1.14 3.12
C ALA A 62 0.78 1.18 4.22
N LEU A 63 0.64 2.32 4.90
CA LEU A 63 -0.43 2.53 5.89
C LEU A 63 -1.82 2.40 5.25
N GLY A 64 -2.01 2.96 4.04
CA GLY A 64 -3.25 2.81 3.28
C GLY A 64 -3.59 1.34 3.00
N ILE A 65 -2.62 0.52 2.59
CA ILE A 65 -2.83 -0.91 2.37
C ILE A 65 -3.29 -1.61 3.65
N LEU A 66 -2.67 -1.29 4.79
CA LEU A 66 -3.03 -1.88 6.07
C LEU A 66 -4.45 -1.48 6.50
N VAL A 67 -4.74 -0.18 6.49
CA VAL A 67 -6.00 0.36 7.00
C VAL A 67 -7.19 -0.02 6.13
N PHE A 68 -7.05 0.05 4.80
CA PHE A 68 -8.17 -0.14 3.89
C PHE A 68 -8.34 -1.58 3.38
N PHE A 69 -7.31 -2.43 3.46
CA PHE A 69 -7.40 -3.80 2.97
C PHE A 69 -7.17 -4.86 4.05
N LEU A 70 -6.08 -4.73 4.83
CA LEU A 70 -5.74 -5.76 5.82
C LEU A 70 -6.71 -5.75 7.01
N ILE A 71 -6.93 -4.59 7.64
CA ILE A 71 -7.81 -4.48 8.81
C ILE A 71 -9.24 -4.97 8.49
N PRO A 72 -9.88 -4.56 7.38
CA PRO A 72 -11.20 -5.07 7.03
C PRO A 72 -11.22 -6.57 6.73
N LEU A 73 -10.15 -7.11 6.14
CA LEU A 73 -10.03 -8.54 5.89
C LEU A 73 -9.99 -9.34 7.20
N LEU A 74 -9.17 -8.89 8.16
CA LEU A 74 -9.07 -9.49 9.49
C LEU A 74 -10.40 -9.41 10.25
N ALA A 75 -11.12 -8.30 10.14
CA ALA A 75 -12.44 -8.14 10.76
C ALA A 75 -13.47 -9.15 10.22
N ILE A 76 -13.48 -9.40 8.92
CA ILE A 76 -14.37 -10.42 8.32
C ILE A 76 -13.98 -11.82 8.82
N GLN A 77 -12.69 -12.15 8.83
CA GLN A 77 -12.20 -13.44 9.32
C GLN A 77 -12.53 -13.66 10.80
N TRP A 78 -12.42 -12.63 11.62
CA TRP A 78 -12.80 -12.67 13.03
C TRP A 78 -14.29 -12.99 13.20
N LEU A 79 -15.15 -12.29 12.46
CA LEU A 79 -16.60 -12.51 12.50
C LEU A 79 -16.94 -13.95 12.07
N GLU A 80 -16.35 -14.44 11.00
CA GLU A 80 -16.55 -15.82 10.52
C GLU A 80 -16.08 -16.88 11.53
N HIS A 81 -14.98 -16.62 12.24
CA HIS A 81 -14.49 -17.51 13.28
C HIS A 81 -15.42 -17.54 14.51
N SER A 82 -15.91 -16.37 14.93
CA SER A 82 -16.87 -16.24 16.04
C SER A 82 -18.19 -16.96 15.72
N GLU A 83 -18.72 -16.82 14.50
CA GLU A 83 -19.95 -17.49 14.06
C GLU A 83 -19.82 -19.04 14.06
N LYS A 84 -18.62 -19.59 13.85
CA LYS A 84 -18.38 -21.04 13.84
C LYS A 84 -18.22 -21.68 15.22
N HIS A 85 -17.85 -20.90 16.24
CA HIS A 85 -17.56 -21.40 17.59
C HIS A 85 -18.52 -20.88 18.67
N GLY A 86 -19.39 -19.93 18.33
CA GLY A 86 -20.38 -19.32 19.22
C GLY A 86 -21.83 -19.82 19.03
N ALA A 87 -22.03 -20.95 18.34
CA ALA A 87 -23.33 -21.62 18.18
C ALA A 87 -23.34 -22.98 18.87
#